data_AF-A0A365K8H6-F1
#
_entry.id   AF-A0A365K8H6-F1
#
_cell.length_a   1.000
_cell.length_b   1.000
_cell.length_c   1.000
_cell.angle_alpha   90.00
_cell.angle_beta   90.00
_cell.angle_gamma   90.00
#
_symmetry.space_group_name_H-M   'P 1'
#
loop_
_entity.id
_entity.type
_entity.pdbx_description
1 polymer ?
#
loop_
_entity_poly.entity_id
_entity_poly.type
_entity_poly.pdbx_seq_one_letter_code
_entity_poly.pdbx_strand_id
1 'polypeptide(L)'
;MFVWVNEVEDDYKLPKTSEVEINKIEKQLNTELPASYKEILLEQNGGTIKFNSVKKENHLETNAYFEINHIYGCGQGGILDSDYLIDEWGLPKNILIFSGDGNSFFALDYRKDSVNPPVIYLEPETEEIIEVAHTFDDFLNNLSKEEVFFENDEDNEDWGTSEEAAETIFSGNDILLIEVTLLNLQYPENHKWYFEQLLKCAIHSEVLIRETVTNILNNNLEIYIIESDKNLHFLLKEIIEKLIADKNESISSEAREIRKRIKYKHF
;
A
#
# COMPACT_ATOMS: atom_id res chain seq x y z
N MET A 1 22.58 -9.50 2.64
CA MET A 1 21.24 -9.65 3.26
C MET A 1 20.24 -9.70 2.11
N PHE A 2 19.31 -10.66 2.06
CA PHE A 2 18.38 -10.73 0.92
C PHE A 2 17.20 -9.79 1.14
N VAL A 3 17.32 -8.55 0.68
CA VAL A 3 16.36 -7.46 0.95
C VAL A 3 15.11 -7.56 0.07
N TRP A 4 15.26 -7.98 -1.19
CA TRP A 4 14.21 -7.92 -2.21
C TRP A 4 13.16 -9.02 -2.10
N VAL A 5 11.89 -8.71 -2.39
CA VAL A 5 10.85 -9.72 -2.61
C VAL A 5 11.11 -10.45 -3.93
N ASN A 6 10.74 -11.73 -4.00
CA ASN A 6 10.87 -12.54 -5.22
C ASN A 6 9.54 -12.55 -5.98
N GLU A 7 9.17 -11.39 -6.53
CA GLU A 7 7.96 -11.20 -7.34
C GLU A 7 8.27 -11.16 -8.84
N VAL A 8 7.30 -11.60 -9.64
CA VAL A 8 7.43 -11.71 -11.11
C VAL A 8 7.18 -10.34 -11.77
N GLU A 9 6.30 -9.53 -11.21
CA GLU A 9 6.00 -8.16 -11.63
C GLU A 9 6.18 -7.25 -10.42
N ASP A 10 7.04 -6.24 -10.57
CA ASP A 10 7.41 -5.28 -9.52
C ASP A 10 7.58 -3.92 -10.20
N ASP A 11 6.66 -3.00 -9.92
CA ASP A 11 6.59 -1.68 -10.57
C ASP A 11 7.77 -0.78 -10.19
N TYR A 12 8.45 -1.07 -9.06
CA TYR A 12 9.62 -0.33 -8.59
C TYR A 12 10.94 -0.91 -9.11
N LYS A 13 10.90 -2.07 -9.78
CA LYS A 13 12.08 -2.76 -10.28
C LYS A 13 12.51 -2.22 -11.64
N LEU A 14 13.65 -1.54 -11.65
CA LEU A 14 14.27 -1.06 -12.88
C LEU A 14 15.11 -2.16 -13.58
N PRO A 15 15.46 -1.97 -14.86
CA PRO A 15 16.41 -2.84 -15.54
C PRO A 15 17.70 -3.00 -14.75
N LYS A 16 18.29 -4.20 -14.79
CA LYS A 16 19.51 -4.53 -14.03
C LYS A 16 20.61 -3.49 -14.26
N THR A 17 21.21 -3.03 -13.17
CA THR A 17 22.32 -2.07 -13.20
C THR A 17 23.69 -2.76 -13.10
N SER A 18 24.75 -1.95 -13.17
CA SER A 18 26.14 -2.37 -13.01
C SER A 18 26.93 -1.29 -12.28
N GLU A 19 28.11 -1.63 -11.77
CA GLU A 19 29.01 -0.65 -11.14
C GLU A 19 29.31 0.53 -12.06
N VAL A 20 29.42 0.30 -13.37
CA VAL A 20 29.69 1.35 -14.36
C VAL A 20 28.53 2.34 -14.44
N GLU A 21 27.29 1.85 -14.44
CA GLU A 21 26.09 2.69 -14.47
C GLU A 21 25.89 3.42 -13.12
N ILE A 22 26.13 2.75 -11.99
CA ILE A 22 26.09 3.38 -10.66
C ILE A 22 27.09 4.56 -10.60
N ASN A 23 28.35 4.34 -10.99
CA ASN A 23 29.38 5.38 -11.03
C ASN A 23 29.01 6.56 -11.96
N LYS A 24 28.25 6.30 -13.03
CA LYS A 24 27.77 7.33 -13.94
C LYS A 24 26.65 8.15 -13.30
N ILE A 25 25.74 7.50 -12.59
CA ILE A 25 24.67 8.15 -11.84
C ILE A 25 25.22 8.98 -10.68
N GLU A 26 26.19 8.46 -9.91
CA GLU A 26 26.87 9.23 -8.84
C GLU A 26 27.50 10.52 -9.40
N LYS A 27 28.12 10.46 -10.58
CA LYS A 27 28.65 11.65 -11.28
C LYS A 27 27.56 12.61 -11.74
N GLN A 28 26.41 12.09 -12.18
CA GLN A 28 25.28 12.91 -12.62
C GLN A 28 24.63 13.64 -11.44
N LEU A 29 24.46 12.95 -10.31
CA LEU A 29 23.92 13.50 -9.06
C LEU A 29 24.97 14.31 -8.27
N ASN A 30 26.24 14.28 -8.69
CA ASN A 30 27.37 14.83 -7.96
C ASN A 30 27.38 14.39 -6.47
N THR A 31 27.03 13.12 -6.24
CA THR A 31 26.79 12.54 -4.91
C THR A 31 27.27 11.09 -4.92
N GLU A 32 28.00 10.69 -3.88
CA GLU A 32 28.43 9.29 -3.71
C GLU A 32 27.37 8.52 -2.92
N LEU A 33 26.98 7.35 -3.43
CA LEU A 33 26.02 6.47 -2.77
C LEU A 33 26.74 5.64 -1.68
N PRO A 34 26.08 5.38 -0.53
CA PRO A 34 26.59 4.46 0.47
C PRO A 34 26.94 3.09 -0.12
N ALA A 35 28.02 2.47 0.34
CA ALA A 35 28.48 1.19 -0.17
C ALA A 35 27.40 0.10 -0.08
N SER A 36 26.71 0.00 1.07
CA SER A 36 25.61 -0.94 1.29
C SER A 36 24.42 -0.69 0.35
N TYR A 37 24.17 0.56 -0.06
CA TYR A 37 23.13 0.84 -1.05
C TYR A 37 23.54 0.33 -2.44
N LYS A 38 24.80 0.56 -2.84
CA LYS A 38 25.34 0.04 -4.11
C LYS A 38 25.29 -1.48 -4.18
N GLU A 39 25.58 -2.18 -3.07
CA GLU A 39 25.49 -3.64 -2.99
C GLU A 39 24.08 -4.14 -3.31
N ILE A 40 23.05 -3.59 -2.67
CA ILE A 40 21.67 -4.04 -2.94
C ILE A 40 21.21 -3.70 -4.35
N LEU A 41 21.64 -2.56 -4.91
CA LEU A 41 21.34 -2.15 -6.28
C LEU A 41 21.93 -3.12 -7.33
N LEU A 42 23.13 -3.66 -7.06
CA LEU A 42 23.77 -4.66 -7.92
C LEU A 42 23.07 -6.03 -7.84
N GLU A 43 22.46 -6.35 -6.71
CA GLU A 43 21.59 -7.53 -6.58
C GLU A 43 20.29 -7.35 -7.36
N GLN A 44 19.58 -6.24 -7.14
CA GLN A 44 18.38 -5.84 -7.86
C GLN A 44 18.29 -4.30 -7.93
N ASN A 45 18.02 -3.77 -9.12
CA ASN A 45 18.01 -2.32 -9.35
C ASN A 45 16.68 -1.69 -8.89
N GLY A 46 16.46 -1.65 -7.58
CA GLY A 46 15.19 -1.21 -6.99
C GLY A 46 14.13 -2.30 -6.95
N GLY A 47 13.04 -2.03 -6.26
CA GLY A 47 11.92 -2.96 -6.13
C GLY A 47 11.29 -2.97 -4.75
N THR A 48 10.30 -3.84 -4.59
CA THR A 48 9.66 -4.16 -3.32
C THR A 48 10.62 -4.90 -2.39
N ILE A 49 10.64 -4.51 -1.12
CA ILE A 49 11.49 -5.10 -0.09
C ILE A 49 10.70 -6.04 0.84
N LYS A 50 11.36 -7.05 1.39
CA LYS A 50 10.72 -8.06 2.26
C LYS A 50 10.31 -7.54 3.64
N PHE A 51 10.92 -6.44 4.04
CA PHE A 51 10.74 -5.80 5.33
C PHE A 51 9.88 -4.57 5.11
N ASN A 52 8.83 -4.39 5.91
CA ASN A 52 7.81 -3.37 5.70
C ASN A 52 7.91 -2.22 6.72
N SER A 53 8.96 -2.18 7.53
CA SER A 53 9.05 -1.21 8.64
C SER A 53 10.49 -0.89 9.04
N VAL A 54 10.68 0.30 9.60
CA VAL A 54 11.91 0.71 10.28
C VAL A 54 11.59 1.39 11.61
N LYS A 55 12.35 1.07 12.66
CA LYS A 55 12.21 1.70 13.98
C LYS A 55 12.86 3.07 14.01
N LYS A 56 12.29 3.96 14.82
CA LYS A 56 12.93 5.23 15.19
C LYS A 56 14.08 4.98 16.18
N GLU A 57 15.31 5.33 15.80
CA GLU A 57 16.53 5.06 16.58
C GLU A 57 16.49 5.65 18.02
N ASN A 58 15.81 6.80 18.21
CA ASN A 58 15.79 7.51 19.50
C ASN A 58 14.59 7.22 20.41
N HIS A 59 13.66 6.36 20.03
CA HIS A 59 12.47 6.07 20.85
C HIS A 59 12.31 4.56 21.09
N LEU A 60 13.17 4.01 21.94
CA LEU A 60 13.04 2.64 22.45
C LEU A 60 11.74 2.41 23.26
N GLU A 61 11.00 3.47 23.61
CA GLU A 61 9.81 3.41 24.47
C GLU A 61 8.47 3.44 23.72
N THR A 62 8.46 3.82 22.44
CA THR A 62 7.25 3.77 21.59
C THR A 62 7.43 2.67 20.56
N ASN A 63 6.47 1.76 20.42
CA ASN A 63 6.37 0.81 19.30
C ASN A 63 6.06 1.53 17.96
N ALA A 64 6.59 2.74 17.76
CA ALA A 64 6.34 3.53 16.56
C ALA A 64 7.33 3.11 15.47
N TYR A 65 6.79 2.66 14.35
CA TYR A 65 7.51 2.26 13.16
C TYR A 65 7.13 3.18 12.01
N PHE A 66 8.06 3.40 11.09
CA PHE A 66 7.75 4.00 9.81
C PHE A 66 7.63 2.91 8.76
N GLU A 67 6.53 2.92 8.02
CA GLU A 67 6.28 1.97 6.94
C GLU A 67 7.22 2.22 5.77
N ILE A 68 7.78 1.16 5.20
CA ILE A 68 8.55 1.24 3.96
C ILE A 68 8.35 -0.04 3.16
N ASN A 69 7.91 0.08 1.90
CA ASN A 69 7.56 -1.09 1.09
C ASN A 69 8.51 -1.32 -0.09
N HIS A 70 9.26 -0.31 -0.51
CA HIS A 70 10.15 -0.39 -1.67
C HIS A 70 11.40 0.46 -1.48
N ILE A 71 12.42 0.17 -2.29
CA ILE A 71 13.61 1.00 -2.44
C ILE A 71 13.79 1.30 -3.93
N TYR A 72 14.06 2.56 -4.25
CA TYR A 72 14.28 3.01 -5.62
C TYR A 72 15.56 2.44 -6.23
N GLY A 73 15.50 2.21 -7.53
CA GLY A 73 16.66 1.83 -8.33
C GLY A 73 17.48 3.02 -8.79
N CYS A 74 18.66 2.71 -9.32
CA CYS A 74 19.51 3.59 -10.10
C CYS A 74 18.90 3.83 -11.48
N GLY A 75 18.31 5.02 -11.70
CA GLY A 75 17.79 5.45 -12.99
C GLY A 75 16.62 6.42 -12.87
N GLN A 76 16.01 6.73 -14.01
CA GLN A 76 14.71 7.41 -14.09
C GLN A 76 13.61 6.45 -13.62
N GLY A 77 12.57 6.96 -12.95
CA GLY A 77 11.64 6.13 -12.17
C GLY A 77 12.26 5.65 -10.85
N GLY A 78 13.33 6.31 -10.40
CA GLY A 78 14.10 5.95 -9.23
C GLY A 78 14.89 7.14 -8.71
N ILE A 79 16.12 6.95 -8.23
CA ILE A 79 16.86 8.02 -7.54
C ILE A 79 17.20 9.24 -8.41
N LEU A 80 17.13 9.15 -9.74
CA LEU A 80 17.32 10.34 -10.60
C LEU A 80 16.13 11.31 -10.54
N ASP A 81 14.97 10.85 -10.04
CA ASP A 81 13.79 11.70 -9.86
C ASP A 81 13.81 12.46 -8.54
N SER A 82 14.84 12.25 -7.69
CA SER A 82 14.94 12.86 -6.36
C SER A 82 14.84 14.39 -6.41
N ASP A 83 15.53 15.07 -7.33
CA ASP A 83 15.47 16.54 -7.41
C ASP A 83 14.07 17.04 -7.74
N TYR A 84 13.37 16.35 -8.64
CA TYR A 84 11.99 16.64 -9.00
C TYR A 84 11.06 16.45 -7.79
N LEU A 85 11.19 15.33 -7.08
CA LEU A 85 10.38 15.06 -5.88
C LEU A 85 10.65 16.08 -4.77
N ILE A 86 11.91 16.48 -4.58
CA ILE A 86 12.26 17.51 -3.59
C ILE A 86 11.59 18.86 -3.94
N ASP A 87 11.57 19.24 -5.23
CA ASP A 87 10.90 20.46 -5.68
C ASP A 87 9.38 20.37 -5.53
N GLU A 88 8.77 19.26 -5.97
CA GLU A 88 7.32 19.06 -5.97
C GLU A 88 6.74 19.10 -4.55
N TRP A 89 7.42 18.45 -3.60
CA TRP A 89 6.96 18.31 -2.22
C TRP A 89 7.55 19.34 -1.26
N GLY A 90 8.32 20.32 -1.78
CA GLY A 90 8.90 21.39 -0.95
C GLY A 90 9.92 20.89 0.10
N LEU A 91 10.59 19.78 -0.17
CA LEU A 91 11.48 19.12 0.77
C LEU A 91 12.86 19.83 0.88
N PRO A 92 13.64 19.55 1.94
CA PRO A 92 14.99 20.10 2.06
C PRO A 92 15.90 19.76 0.87
N LYS A 93 16.72 20.72 0.45
CA LYS A 93 17.78 20.48 -0.55
C LYS A 93 18.95 19.67 0.03
N ASN A 94 19.76 19.10 -0.87
CA ASN A 94 20.92 18.27 -0.55
C ASN A 94 20.56 16.99 0.22
N ILE A 95 19.47 16.36 -0.17
CA ILE A 95 19.08 15.02 0.25
C ILE A 95 18.90 14.15 -1.00
N LEU A 96 18.98 12.83 -0.87
CA LEU A 96 18.67 11.90 -1.95
C LEU A 96 17.55 10.96 -1.55
N ILE A 97 16.38 11.10 -2.18
CA ILE A 97 15.22 10.25 -1.92
C ILE A 97 15.46 8.87 -2.52
N PHE A 98 15.30 7.84 -1.70
CA PHE A 98 15.44 6.44 -2.11
C PHE A 98 14.17 5.62 -1.87
N SER A 99 13.12 6.20 -1.29
CA SER A 99 11.80 5.58 -1.14
C SER A 99 10.75 6.65 -0.85
N GLY A 100 9.51 6.44 -1.29
CA GLY A 100 8.38 7.31 -0.95
C GLY A 100 7.15 7.08 -1.82
N ASP A 101 6.00 7.57 -1.36
CA ASP A 101 4.69 7.39 -2.00
C ASP A 101 3.90 8.70 -2.18
N GLY A 102 4.46 9.83 -1.74
CA GLY A 102 3.80 11.13 -1.72
C GLY A 102 3.25 11.54 -0.35
N ASN A 103 2.91 10.57 0.51
CA ASN A 103 2.59 10.86 1.90
C ASN A 103 3.87 11.00 2.71
N SER A 104 4.84 10.11 2.49
CA SER A 104 6.12 10.21 3.18
C SER A 104 7.30 9.77 2.32
N PHE A 105 8.50 10.17 2.75
CA PHE A 105 9.74 9.88 2.03
C PHE A 105 10.85 9.42 2.96
N PHE A 106 11.67 8.49 2.47
CA PHE A 106 12.99 8.21 3.03
C PHE A 106 14.08 8.77 2.15
N ALA A 107 15.05 9.43 2.79
CA ALA A 107 16.16 10.05 2.09
C ALA A 107 17.49 9.87 2.82
N LEU A 108 18.58 9.93 2.06
CA LEU A 108 19.94 10.11 2.56
C LEU A 108 20.19 11.60 2.75
N ASP A 109 20.57 12.02 3.96
CA ASP A 109 20.76 13.43 4.30
C ASP A 109 22.22 13.89 4.15
N TYR A 110 22.54 14.45 2.98
CA TYR A 110 23.88 14.96 2.69
C TYR A 110 24.12 16.39 3.18
N ARG A 111 23.21 17.00 3.95
CA ARG A 111 23.34 18.40 4.40
C ARG A 111 24.52 18.60 5.36
N LYS A 112 24.92 17.55 6.09
CA LYS A 112 26.01 17.59 7.09
C LYS A 112 27.20 16.70 6.77
N ASP A 113 26.95 15.49 6.27
CA ASP A 113 27.98 14.50 5.96
C ASP A 113 27.84 14.05 4.50
N SER A 114 28.86 14.34 3.69
CA SER A 114 28.87 14.00 2.27
C SER A 114 29.35 12.56 2.00
N VAL A 115 29.88 11.88 3.01
CA VAL A 115 30.53 10.56 2.91
C VAL A 115 29.64 9.47 3.51
N ASN A 116 29.14 9.71 4.71
CA ASN A 116 28.25 8.79 5.43
C ASN A 116 26.96 9.53 5.84
N PRO A 117 26.07 9.80 4.87
CA PRO A 117 24.80 10.46 5.16
C PRO A 117 23.93 9.58 6.06
N PRO A 118 23.28 10.14 7.11
CA PRO A 118 22.25 9.43 7.83
C PRO A 118 20.99 9.25 6.98
N VAL A 119 20.14 8.30 7.37
CA VAL A 119 18.83 8.10 6.77
C VAL A 119 17.80 8.89 7.58
N ILE A 120 17.00 9.69 6.87
CA ILE A 120 15.90 10.46 7.41
C ILE A 120 14.56 10.01 6.84
N TYR A 121 13.52 10.10 7.66
CA TYR A 121 12.12 10.05 7.29
C TYR A 121 11.56 11.47 7.23
N LEU A 122 10.70 11.74 6.25
CA LEU A 122 10.13 13.05 5.93
C LEU A 122 8.61 12.91 5.78
N GLU A 123 7.86 13.74 6.49
CA GLU A 123 6.41 13.87 6.39
C GLU A 123 6.07 15.30 5.90
N PRO A 124 5.78 15.50 4.61
CA PRO A 124 5.59 16.83 4.02
C PRO A 124 4.43 17.59 4.65
N GLU A 125 3.35 16.92 5.07
CA GLU A 125 2.16 17.59 5.63
C GLU A 125 2.45 18.25 6.99
N THR A 126 3.27 17.60 7.82
CA THR A 126 3.62 18.08 9.16
C THR A 126 4.96 18.79 9.21
N GLU A 127 5.71 18.77 8.11
CA GLU A 127 7.11 19.22 8.01
C GLU A 127 8.06 18.48 8.97
N GLU A 128 7.69 17.28 9.44
CA GLU A 128 8.53 16.49 10.33
C GLU A 128 9.70 15.85 9.59
N ILE A 129 10.89 15.96 10.21
CA ILE A 129 12.12 15.34 9.73
C ILE A 129 12.72 14.53 10.87
N ILE A 130 12.84 13.23 10.67
CA ILE A 130 13.23 12.29 11.72
C ILE A 130 14.43 11.47 11.23
N GLU A 131 15.54 11.54 11.94
CA GLU A 131 16.67 10.63 11.72
C GLU A 131 16.28 9.22 12.21
N VAL A 132 16.33 8.24 11.31
CA VAL A 132 15.94 6.85 11.58
C VAL A 132 17.13 5.89 11.60
N ALA A 133 18.27 6.30 11.03
CA ALA A 133 19.52 5.57 11.13
C ALA A 133 20.72 6.48 10.86
N HIS A 134 21.82 6.27 11.58
CA HIS A 134 23.07 7.00 11.37
C HIS A 134 23.77 6.72 10.03
N THR A 135 23.53 5.55 9.43
CA THR A 135 24.04 5.18 8.10
C THR A 135 23.01 4.34 7.35
N PHE A 136 23.21 4.16 6.04
CA PHE A 136 22.36 3.24 5.27
C PHE A 136 22.55 1.77 5.66
N ASP A 137 23.74 1.38 6.15
CA ASP A 137 23.95 0.03 6.68
C ASP A 137 23.15 -0.18 7.98
N ASP A 138 23.18 0.80 8.89
CA ASP A 138 22.36 0.78 10.10
C ASP A 138 20.86 0.73 9.76
N PHE A 139 20.44 1.46 8.73
CA PHE A 139 19.07 1.42 8.22
C PHE A 139 18.68 0.01 7.77
N LEU A 140 19.49 -0.65 6.94
CA LEU A 140 19.22 -2.02 6.51
C LEU A 140 19.16 -3.00 7.69
N ASN A 141 20.02 -2.82 8.70
CA ASN A 141 20.02 -3.65 9.91
C ASN A 141 18.80 -3.38 10.82
N ASN A 142 18.22 -2.18 10.74
CA ASN A 142 17.02 -1.77 11.48
C ASN A 142 15.71 -2.10 10.76
N LEU A 143 15.76 -2.57 9.50
CA LEU A 143 14.58 -3.04 8.80
C LEU A 143 14.00 -4.27 9.49
N SER A 144 12.72 -4.19 9.84
CA SER A 144 11.95 -5.29 10.41
C SER A 144 10.79 -5.66 9.52
N LYS A 145 10.46 -6.95 9.55
CA LYS A 145 9.17 -7.41 9.05
C LYS A 145 8.25 -7.38 10.24
N GLU A 146 7.50 -6.29 10.37
CA GLU A 146 6.35 -6.32 11.24
C GLU A 146 5.30 -7.13 10.46
N GLU A 147 4.84 -8.24 11.03
CA GLU A 147 3.57 -8.74 10.55
C GLU A 147 2.62 -7.58 10.72
N VAL A 148 2.00 -7.12 9.64
CA VAL A 148 0.79 -6.31 9.76
C VAL A 148 -0.22 -7.29 10.37
N PHE A 149 -0.08 -7.53 11.67
CA PHE A 149 -1.23 -7.58 12.51
C PHE A 149 -1.92 -6.28 12.14
N PHE A 150 -3.02 -6.39 11.41
CA PHE A 150 -4.13 -5.60 11.84
C PHE A 150 -4.21 -5.92 13.33
N GLU A 151 -3.57 -5.10 14.17
CA GLU A 151 -4.07 -4.93 15.51
C GLU A 151 -5.54 -4.66 15.21
N ASN A 152 -6.38 -5.66 15.44
CA ASN A 152 -7.71 -5.36 15.90
C ASN A 152 -7.40 -4.48 17.09
N ASP A 153 -7.41 -3.16 16.86
CA ASP A 153 -7.34 -2.17 17.89
C ASP A 153 -8.50 -2.53 18.81
N GLU A 154 -8.24 -3.34 19.84
CA GLU A 154 -9.19 -3.50 20.95
C GLU A 154 -9.26 -2.18 21.75
N ASP A 155 -8.45 -1.19 21.39
CA ASP A 155 -8.56 0.22 21.74
C ASP A 155 -8.81 1.11 20.50
N ASN A 156 -9.57 0.62 19.50
CA ASN A 156 -10.15 1.50 18.49
C ASN A 156 -11.13 2.37 19.28
N GLU A 157 -10.80 3.65 19.45
CA GLU A 157 -11.85 4.63 19.61
C GLU A 157 -12.78 4.40 18.41
N ASP A 158 -13.96 3.83 18.67
CA ASP A 158 -14.93 3.32 17.71
C ASP A 158 -15.24 4.36 16.61
N TRP A 159 -14.38 4.39 15.58
CA TRP A 159 -14.66 5.01 14.29
C TRP A 159 -15.33 4.01 13.34
N GLY A 160 -15.72 2.84 13.86
CA GLY A 160 -16.61 1.91 13.20
C GLY A 160 -17.95 2.60 12.98
N THR A 161 -18.35 2.75 11.71
CA THR A 161 -19.74 3.11 11.43
C THR A 161 -20.60 1.93 11.89
N SER A 162 -21.27 2.08 13.04
CA SER A 162 -22.20 1.06 13.54
C SER A 162 -23.17 0.61 12.45
N GLU A 163 -23.66 -0.64 12.50
CA GLU A 163 -24.62 -1.17 11.51
C GLU A 163 -25.82 -0.23 11.30
N GLU A 164 -26.33 0.39 12.37
CA GLU A 164 -27.44 1.36 12.32
C GLU A 164 -27.07 2.67 11.59
N ALA A 165 -25.87 3.20 11.86
CA ALA A 165 -25.36 4.37 11.16
C ALA A 165 -25.12 4.06 9.67
N ALA A 166 -24.58 2.89 9.36
CA ALA A 166 -24.32 2.45 8.00
C ALA A 166 -25.62 2.26 7.23
N GLU A 167 -26.66 1.69 7.84
CA GLU A 167 -27.99 1.57 7.22
C GLU A 167 -28.61 2.93 6.88
N THR A 168 -28.40 3.92 7.75
CA THR A 168 -28.83 5.30 7.49
C THR A 168 -28.10 5.89 6.30
N ILE A 169 -26.78 5.66 6.20
CA ILE A 169 -25.95 6.10 5.07
C ILE A 169 -26.37 5.40 3.77
N PHE A 170 -26.50 4.08 3.78
CA PHE A 170 -26.90 3.28 2.61
C PHE A 170 -28.31 3.59 2.11
N SER A 171 -29.17 4.13 2.97
CA SER A 171 -30.51 4.62 2.60
C SER A 171 -30.51 6.08 2.12
N GLY A 172 -29.38 6.77 2.25
CA GLY A 172 -29.19 8.15 1.82
C GLY A 172 -28.88 8.28 0.33
N ASN A 173 -28.50 9.50 -0.08
CA ASN A 173 -28.15 9.83 -1.47
C ASN A 173 -26.70 10.33 -1.62
N ASP A 174 -25.92 10.34 -0.53
CA ASP A 174 -24.52 10.76 -0.58
C ASP A 174 -23.67 9.60 -1.10
N ILE A 175 -23.39 9.65 -2.40
CA ILE A 175 -22.73 8.57 -3.15
C ILE A 175 -21.34 8.30 -2.59
N LEU A 176 -20.58 9.35 -2.27
CA LEU A 176 -19.22 9.22 -1.75
C LEU A 176 -19.22 8.67 -0.34
N LEU A 177 -20.16 9.10 0.50
CA LEU A 177 -20.31 8.57 1.85
C LEU A 177 -20.70 7.09 1.83
N ILE A 178 -21.58 6.68 0.91
CA ILE A 178 -21.94 5.27 0.71
C ILE A 178 -20.73 4.45 0.28
N GLU A 179 -19.96 4.93 -0.70
CA GLU A 179 -18.75 4.27 -1.18
C GLU A 179 -17.72 4.08 -0.08
N VAL A 180 -17.37 5.16 0.63
CA VAL A 180 -16.41 5.11 1.74
C VAL A 180 -16.89 4.16 2.84
N THR A 181 -18.18 4.17 3.15
CA THR A 181 -18.76 3.28 4.18
C THR A 181 -18.68 1.81 3.74
N LEU A 182 -18.94 1.49 2.47
CA LEU A 182 -18.76 0.13 1.93
C LEU A 182 -17.31 -0.34 2.04
N LEU A 183 -16.33 0.52 1.70
CA LEU A 183 -14.92 0.18 1.77
C LEU A 183 -14.43 -0.01 3.21
N ASN A 184 -14.89 0.82 4.15
CA ASN A 184 -14.53 0.70 5.56
C ASN A 184 -15.11 -0.56 6.21
N LEU A 185 -16.25 -1.05 5.74
CA LEU A 185 -16.95 -2.21 6.29
C LEU A 185 -16.63 -3.54 5.57
N GLN A 186 -15.63 -3.55 4.69
CA GLN A 186 -15.33 -4.72 3.86
C GLN A 186 -14.79 -5.95 4.62
N TYR A 187 -14.49 -5.82 5.91
CA TYR A 187 -14.11 -6.91 6.81
C TYR A 187 -15.09 -7.02 7.99
N PRO A 188 -16.35 -7.45 7.76
CA PRO A 188 -17.41 -7.37 8.75
C PRO A 188 -17.33 -8.50 9.79
N GLU A 189 -17.59 -8.18 11.07
CA GLU A 189 -17.88 -9.21 12.06
C GLU A 189 -19.19 -9.95 11.73
N ASN A 190 -20.21 -9.20 11.27
CA ASN A 190 -21.52 -9.71 10.88
C ASN A 190 -21.64 -9.87 9.35
N HIS A 191 -21.09 -10.96 8.84
CA HIS A 191 -21.13 -11.31 7.41
C HIS A 191 -22.54 -11.31 6.81
N LYS A 192 -23.55 -11.78 7.57
CA LYS A 192 -24.93 -11.84 7.07
C LYS A 192 -25.45 -10.44 6.77
N TRP A 193 -25.36 -9.55 7.76
CA TRP A 193 -25.82 -8.17 7.61
C TRP A 193 -25.07 -7.48 6.47
N TYR A 194 -23.75 -7.63 6.41
CA TYR A 194 -22.95 -6.97 5.38
C TYR A 194 -23.29 -7.47 3.97
N PHE A 195 -23.45 -8.78 3.76
CA PHE A 195 -23.87 -9.32 2.46
C PHE A 195 -25.27 -8.84 2.05
N GLU A 196 -26.19 -8.64 3.01
CA GLU A 196 -27.49 -8.03 2.73
C GLU A 196 -27.34 -6.57 2.26
N GLN A 197 -26.40 -5.79 2.81
CA GLN A 197 -26.13 -4.43 2.34
C GLN A 197 -25.44 -4.42 0.96
N LEU A 198 -24.46 -5.30 0.71
CA LEU A 198 -23.85 -5.48 -0.61
C LEU A 198 -24.92 -5.83 -1.66
N LEU A 199 -25.89 -6.68 -1.32
CA LEU A 199 -26.97 -7.04 -2.23
C LEU A 199 -27.87 -5.85 -2.58
N LYS A 200 -28.19 -4.99 -1.62
CA LYS A 200 -28.92 -3.74 -1.89
C LYS A 200 -28.09 -2.82 -2.79
N CYS A 201 -26.80 -2.67 -2.51
CA CYS A 201 -25.90 -1.81 -3.26
C CYS A 201 -25.61 -2.32 -4.68
N ALA A 202 -25.63 -3.64 -4.90
CA ALA A 202 -25.43 -4.25 -6.21
C ALA A 202 -26.51 -3.91 -7.25
N ILE A 203 -27.65 -3.36 -6.81
CA ILE A 203 -28.74 -2.88 -7.68
C ILE A 203 -28.98 -1.37 -7.52
N HIS A 204 -28.04 -0.65 -6.93
CA HIS A 204 -28.15 0.79 -6.69
C HIS A 204 -28.27 1.57 -8.01
N SER A 205 -28.92 2.75 -8.01
CA SER A 205 -29.07 3.55 -9.23
C SER A 205 -27.73 4.04 -9.79
N GLU A 206 -26.82 4.40 -8.90
CA GLU A 206 -25.50 4.94 -9.22
C GLU A 206 -24.50 3.86 -9.61
N VAL A 207 -23.79 4.10 -10.71
CA VAL A 207 -22.79 3.17 -11.27
C VAL A 207 -21.63 2.97 -10.31
N LEU A 208 -21.12 4.06 -9.71
CA LEU A 208 -19.99 4.05 -8.79
C LEU A 208 -20.19 3.04 -7.65
N ILE A 209 -21.35 3.07 -6.98
CA ILE A 209 -21.67 2.15 -5.89
C ILE A 209 -21.65 0.69 -6.35
N ARG A 210 -22.15 0.41 -7.55
CA ARG A 210 -22.14 -0.95 -8.11
C ARG A 210 -20.74 -1.40 -8.52
N GLU A 211 -19.90 -0.48 -8.99
CA GLU A 211 -18.46 -0.72 -9.22
C GLU A 211 -17.74 -1.00 -7.91
N THR A 212 -18.01 -0.25 -6.83
CA THR A 212 -17.46 -0.49 -5.50
C THR A 212 -17.80 -1.90 -5.00
N VAL A 213 -19.06 -2.33 -5.09
CA VAL A 213 -19.47 -3.70 -4.72
C VAL A 213 -18.73 -4.75 -5.57
N THR A 214 -18.53 -4.48 -6.86
CA THR A 214 -17.81 -5.39 -7.76
C THR A 214 -16.33 -5.51 -7.35
N ASN A 215 -15.68 -4.40 -7.04
CA ASN A 215 -14.29 -4.35 -6.56
C ASN A 215 -14.12 -5.09 -5.23
N ILE A 216 -15.02 -4.85 -4.27
CA ILE A 216 -15.01 -5.55 -2.97
C ILE A 216 -15.09 -7.06 -3.17
N LEU A 217 -15.99 -7.53 -4.04
CA LEU A 217 -16.08 -8.96 -4.36
C LEU A 217 -14.87 -9.47 -5.14
N ASN A 218 -14.30 -8.68 -6.05
CA ASN A 218 -13.12 -9.06 -6.80
C ASN A 218 -11.93 -9.36 -5.87
N ASN A 219 -11.76 -8.54 -4.83
CA ASN A 219 -10.63 -8.61 -3.90
C ASN A 219 -10.87 -9.58 -2.74
N ASN A 220 -12.07 -9.59 -2.15
CA ASN A 220 -12.31 -10.24 -0.85
C ASN A 220 -13.15 -11.52 -0.93
N LEU A 221 -13.63 -11.93 -2.11
CA LEU A 221 -14.51 -13.11 -2.23
C LEU A 221 -13.92 -14.38 -1.63
N GLU A 222 -12.61 -14.61 -1.76
CA GLU A 222 -11.98 -15.82 -1.19
C GLU A 222 -12.03 -15.80 0.34
N ILE A 223 -11.79 -14.64 0.95
CA ILE A 223 -11.87 -14.43 2.40
C ILE A 223 -13.32 -14.67 2.85
N TYR A 224 -14.29 -14.06 2.19
CA TYR A 224 -15.71 -14.26 2.50
C TYR A 224 -16.16 -15.72 2.43
N ILE A 225 -15.67 -16.50 1.46
CA ILE A 225 -15.99 -17.93 1.35
C ILE A 225 -15.36 -18.75 2.50
N ILE A 226 -14.22 -18.32 3.02
CA ILE A 226 -13.50 -19.01 4.09
C ILE A 226 -14.07 -18.67 5.47
N GLU A 227 -14.35 -17.39 5.72
CA GLU A 227 -14.68 -16.88 7.04
C GLU A 227 -16.17 -16.84 7.35
N SER A 228 -17.03 -16.71 6.33
CA SER A 228 -18.48 -16.70 6.54
C SER A 228 -19.07 -18.10 6.66
N ASP A 229 -20.23 -18.21 7.33
CA ASP A 229 -21.00 -19.47 7.34
C ASP A 229 -21.40 -19.83 5.90
N LYS A 230 -21.16 -21.09 5.50
CA LYS A 230 -21.56 -21.65 4.19
C LYS A 230 -23.05 -21.44 3.87
N ASN A 231 -23.90 -21.35 4.89
CA ASN A 231 -25.31 -21.04 4.72
C ASN A 231 -25.57 -19.61 4.22
N LEU A 232 -24.59 -18.72 4.23
CA LEU A 232 -24.69 -17.34 3.70
C LEU A 232 -24.18 -17.21 2.26
N HIS A 233 -23.50 -18.23 1.76
CA HIS A 233 -22.92 -18.22 0.41
C HIS A 233 -23.95 -18.04 -0.72
N PHE A 234 -25.23 -18.29 -0.47
CA PHE A 234 -26.28 -17.98 -1.43
C PHE A 234 -26.41 -16.46 -1.67
N LEU A 235 -26.16 -15.63 -0.65
CA LEU A 235 -26.18 -14.16 -0.79
C LEU A 235 -25.08 -13.70 -1.73
N LEU A 236 -23.84 -14.18 -1.55
CA LEU A 236 -22.72 -13.90 -2.45
C LEU A 236 -23.04 -14.28 -3.90
N LYS A 237 -23.65 -15.46 -4.10
CA LYS A 237 -24.09 -15.88 -5.43
C LYS A 237 -25.16 -14.94 -5.99
N GLU A 238 -26.12 -14.53 -5.18
CA GLU A 238 -27.18 -13.61 -5.60
C GLU A 238 -26.61 -12.25 -6.00
N ILE A 239 -25.71 -11.68 -5.20
CA ILE A 239 -25.02 -10.41 -5.49
C ILE A 239 -24.32 -10.49 -6.85
N ILE A 240 -23.54 -11.55 -7.08
CA ILE A 240 -22.80 -11.74 -8.33
C ILE A 240 -23.75 -11.87 -9.52
N GLU A 241 -24.86 -12.60 -9.39
CA GLU A 241 -25.85 -12.70 -10.47
C GLU A 241 -26.55 -11.36 -10.76
N LYS A 242 -26.73 -10.48 -9.76
CA LYS A 242 -27.20 -9.10 -10.01
C LYS A 242 -26.19 -8.30 -10.82
N LEU A 243 -24.91 -8.34 -10.45
CA LEU A 243 -23.84 -7.63 -11.15
C LEU A 243 -23.60 -8.16 -12.57
N ILE A 244 -23.76 -9.47 -12.80
CA ILE A 244 -23.69 -10.06 -14.16
C ILE A 244 -24.82 -9.54 -15.06
N ALA A 245 -25.99 -9.26 -14.48
CA ALA A 245 -27.14 -8.71 -15.17
C ALA A 245 -27.10 -7.18 -15.30
N ASP A 246 -26.03 -6.52 -14.83
CA ASP A 246 -25.86 -5.07 -14.94
C ASP A 246 -25.80 -4.61 -16.39
N LYS A 247 -26.28 -3.39 -16.64
CA LYS A 247 -26.23 -2.75 -17.97
C LYS A 247 -24.85 -2.19 -18.29
N ASN A 248 -24.04 -1.88 -17.27
CA ASN A 248 -22.65 -1.47 -17.46
C ASN A 248 -21.82 -2.71 -17.86
N GLU A 249 -21.20 -2.64 -19.04
CA GLU A 249 -20.44 -3.75 -19.60
C GLU A 249 -19.21 -4.10 -18.74
N SER A 250 -18.55 -3.10 -18.14
CA SER A 250 -17.39 -3.29 -17.26
C SER A 250 -17.78 -4.14 -16.05
N ILE A 251 -18.80 -3.70 -15.31
CA ILE A 251 -19.35 -4.41 -14.14
C ILE A 251 -19.75 -5.84 -14.52
N SER A 252 -20.54 -5.99 -15.58
CA SER A 252 -21.05 -7.30 -15.98
C SER A 252 -19.94 -8.25 -16.45
N SER A 253 -18.87 -7.74 -17.05
CA SER A 253 -17.70 -8.51 -17.49
C SER A 253 -16.90 -9.00 -16.28
N GLU A 254 -16.57 -8.09 -15.37
CA GLU A 254 -15.80 -8.41 -14.16
C GLU A 254 -16.56 -9.40 -13.26
N ALA A 255 -17.87 -9.21 -13.08
CA ALA A 255 -18.72 -10.13 -12.34
C ALA A 255 -18.73 -11.56 -12.94
N ARG A 256 -18.59 -11.70 -14.28
CA ARG A 256 -18.45 -13.03 -14.92
C ARG A 256 -17.11 -13.68 -14.57
N GLU A 257 -16.03 -12.91 -14.46
CA GLU A 257 -14.72 -13.42 -14.00
C GLU A 257 -14.74 -13.80 -12.52
N ILE A 258 -15.37 -12.98 -11.66
CA ILE A 258 -15.65 -13.32 -10.26
C ILE A 258 -16.38 -14.68 -10.17
N ARG A 259 -17.45 -14.87 -10.95
CA ARG A 259 -18.21 -16.13 -10.97
C ARG A 259 -17.40 -17.34 -11.43
N LYS A 260 -16.40 -17.17 -12.32
CA LYS A 260 -15.55 -18.29 -12.74
C LYS A 260 -14.69 -18.80 -11.58
N ARG A 261 -14.15 -17.91 -10.74
CA ARG A 261 -13.34 -18.26 -9.56
C ARG A 261 -14.13 -19.10 -8.54
N ILE A 262 -15.44 -18.87 -8.45
CA ILE A 262 -16.37 -19.68 -7.66
C ILE A 262 -16.50 -21.13 -8.15
N LYS A 263 -16.52 -21.38 -9.47
CA LYS A 263 -16.79 -22.72 -10.03
C LYS A 263 -15.69 -23.75 -9.76
N TYR A 264 -14.48 -23.31 -9.39
CA TYR A 264 -13.33 -24.18 -9.14
C TYR A 264 -13.10 -24.53 -7.67
N LYS A 265 -13.86 -23.92 -6.75
CA LYS A 265 -13.79 -24.18 -5.31
C LYS A 265 -15.18 -24.63 -4.86
N HIS A 266 -15.33 -25.90 -4.49
CA HIS A 266 -16.63 -26.49 -4.12
C HIS A 266 -17.32 -25.67 -3.01
N PHE A 267 -18.44 -25.02 -3.36
CA PHE A 267 -19.45 -24.53 -2.41
C PHE A 267 -20.11 -25.68 -1.66
#